data_AF-X0TR92-F1
#
_entry.id   AF-X0TR92-F1
#
_cell.length_a   1.000
_cell.length_b   1.000
_cell.length_c   1.000
_cell.angle_alpha   90.00
_cell.angle_beta   90.00
_cell.angle_gamma   90.00
#
_symmetry.space_group_name_H-M   'P 1'
#
loop_
_entity.id
_entity.type
_entity.pdbx_description
1 polymer ?
#
loop_
_entity_poly.entity_id
_entity_poly.type
_entity_poly.pdbx_seq_one_letter_code
_entity_poly.pdbx_strand_id
1 'polypeptide(L)'
;TTNGKAGGGRVHISPERDFAKVEAELGVGEWSDWIFNVVETRGGRAQGGFRFRLNELSSDGERFELYRTPIYSTSGWTNPAPLAKEITKVIGPYASGYESYPMSPHSRKYNDIYFEQVSQFANYLADTAEYLKGQWDILITQIHVQDEFCHEVGFEGIDSTSPSYRPDRASRDWEIMRRQYQVCDQWIGRLIKECADENTLIAIISDHAAIPIRKTININQALVNAGLLTTEEDPKTGSLRVDWTRTKAYNRPGFPVGYIWVNVRGRDPGGIVSPG
;
A
#
# COMPACT_ATOMS: atom_id res chain seq x y z
N THR A 1 -23.25 24.06 -36.72
CA THR A 1 -21.97 24.81 -36.80
C THR A 1 -22.07 26.02 -35.90
N THR A 2 -21.53 25.92 -34.69
CA THR A 2 -21.22 27.06 -33.82
C THR A 2 -19.94 26.70 -33.07
N ASN A 3 -18.92 27.50 -33.34
CA ASN A 3 -17.63 27.52 -32.66
C ASN A 3 -17.82 27.85 -31.18
N GLY A 4 -17.18 27.08 -30.32
CA GLY A 4 -16.94 27.44 -28.92
C GLY A 4 -15.96 26.43 -28.35
N LYS A 5 -14.70 26.83 -28.17
CA LYS A 5 -13.74 26.06 -27.38
C LYS A 5 -14.36 25.87 -25.99
N ALA A 6 -14.83 24.67 -25.68
CA ALA A 6 -15.27 24.32 -24.34
C ALA A 6 -14.03 24.34 -23.43
N GLY A 7 -13.77 25.47 -22.79
CA GLY A 7 -12.84 25.52 -21.67
C GLY A 7 -13.43 24.66 -20.56
N GLY A 8 -12.88 23.47 -20.35
CA GLY A 8 -13.30 22.59 -19.26
C GLY A 8 -13.20 23.33 -17.94
N GLY A 9 -14.24 23.27 -17.12
CA GLY A 9 -14.25 23.92 -15.80
C GLY A 9 -13.04 23.49 -14.96
N ARG A 10 -12.52 24.42 -14.15
CA ARG A 10 -11.42 24.18 -13.22
C ARG A 10 -11.89 24.40 -11.78
N VAL A 11 -11.25 23.71 -10.84
CA VAL A 11 -11.51 23.82 -9.40
C VAL A 11 -10.31 24.49 -8.75
N HIS A 12 -10.58 25.54 -7.98
CA HIS A 12 -9.59 26.16 -7.11
C HIS A 12 -9.74 25.61 -5.70
N ILE A 13 -8.63 25.15 -5.12
CA ILE A 13 -8.56 24.64 -3.76
C ILE A 13 -7.82 25.67 -2.92
N SER A 14 -8.47 26.12 -1.85
CA SER A 14 -7.93 27.13 -0.94
C SER A 14 -8.26 26.74 0.50
N PRO A 15 -7.36 26.96 1.48
CA PRO A 15 -7.64 26.75 2.89
C PRO A 15 -8.67 27.76 3.42
N GLU A 16 -8.87 28.87 2.72
CA GLU A 16 -9.75 29.97 3.09
C GLU A 16 -10.70 30.33 1.95
N ARG A 17 -11.78 31.05 2.24
CA ARG A 17 -12.69 31.59 1.21
C ARG A 17 -12.08 32.84 0.55
N ASP A 18 -10.84 32.71 0.10
CA ASP A 18 -10.05 33.76 -0.55
C ASP A 18 -9.32 33.17 -1.76
N PHE A 19 -9.59 33.73 -2.94
CA PHE A 19 -8.94 33.34 -4.19
C PHE A 19 -7.44 33.72 -4.22
N ALA A 20 -7.00 34.67 -3.40
CA ALA A 20 -5.57 34.98 -3.27
C ALA A 20 -4.79 33.92 -2.48
N LYS A 21 -5.49 32.96 -1.85
CA LYS A 21 -4.92 31.88 -1.03
C LYS A 21 -4.96 30.50 -1.69
N VAL A 22 -5.26 30.44 -2.99
CA VAL A 22 -5.36 29.16 -3.73
C VAL A 22 -4.04 28.39 -3.67
N GLU A 23 -4.10 27.14 -3.22
CA GLU A 23 -2.98 26.21 -3.13
C GLU A 23 -2.93 25.25 -4.31
N ALA A 24 -4.05 25.03 -5.00
CA ALA A 24 -4.10 24.22 -6.22
C ALA A 24 -5.22 24.65 -7.16
N GLU A 25 -4.97 24.52 -8.46
CA GLU A 25 -5.94 24.73 -9.52
C GLU A 25 -5.96 23.50 -10.43
N LEU A 26 -7.11 22.81 -10.52
CA LEU A 26 -7.20 21.50 -11.16
C LEU A 26 -8.28 21.47 -12.25
N GLY A 27 -7.91 20.95 -13.41
CA GLY A 27 -8.83 20.38 -14.40
C GLY A 27 -9.11 18.90 -14.14
N VAL A 28 -10.17 18.37 -14.75
CA VAL A 28 -10.53 16.94 -14.60
C VAL A 28 -9.38 16.06 -15.09
N GLY A 29 -8.93 15.14 -14.24
CA GLY A 29 -7.79 14.25 -14.48
C GLY A 29 -6.45 14.80 -13.97
N GLU A 30 -6.37 16.05 -13.52
CA GLU A 30 -5.15 16.65 -12.99
C GLU A 30 -4.96 16.33 -11.50
N TRP A 31 -3.70 16.18 -11.11
CA TRP A 31 -3.25 16.11 -9.72
C TRP A 31 -2.64 17.45 -9.29
N SER A 32 -2.87 17.87 -8.05
CA SER A 32 -2.18 19.02 -7.46
C SER A 32 -0.70 18.70 -7.23
N ASP A 33 0.13 19.71 -6.99
CA ASP A 33 1.40 19.51 -6.30
C ASP A 33 1.18 19.01 -4.85
N TRP A 34 2.26 18.64 -4.17
CA TRP A 34 2.20 18.32 -2.74
C TRP A 34 1.82 19.55 -1.93
N ILE A 35 0.71 19.44 -1.20
CA ILE A 35 0.27 20.45 -0.24
C ILE A 35 0.68 19.98 1.15
N PHE A 36 1.32 20.86 1.92
CA PHE A 36 1.81 20.55 3.25
C PHE A 36 1.08 21.34 4.32
N ASN A 37 0.54 20.65 5.32
CA ASN A 37 -0.15 21.28 6.45
C ASN A 37 0.22 20.63 7.78
N VAL A 38 0.00 21.38 8.86
CA VAL A 38 0.13 20.85 10.22
C VAL A 38 -1.19 20.21 10.64
N VAL A 39 -1.16 18.93 10.98
CA VAL A 39 -2.31 18.15 11.41
C VAL A 39 -2.18 17.74 12.87
N GLU A 40 -3.31 17.60 13.55
CA GLU A 40 -3.37 17.04 14.91
C GLU A 40 -3.44 15.52 14.84
N THR A 41 -2.51 14.86 15.54
CA THR A 41 -2.46 13.41 15.66
C THR A 41 -2.57 13.01 17.14
N ARG A 42 -2.77 11.71 17.41
CA ARG A 42 -2.70 11.19 18.80
C ARG A 42 -1.35 11.46 19.48
N GLY A 43 -0.28 11.62 18.71
CA GLY A 43 1.06 11.94 19.21
C GLY A 43 1.40 13.44 19.24
N GLY A 44 0.42 14.32 18.99
CA GLY A 44 0.61 15.76 18.90
C GLY A 44 0.55 16.29 17.47
N ARG A 45 0.97 17.54 17.29
CA ARG A 45 0.97 18.23 15.99
C ARG A 45 2.13 17.73 15.12
N ALA A 46 1.83 17.35 13.88
CA ALA A 46 2.82 16.89 12.90
C ALA A 46 2.59 17.56 11.55
N GLN A 47 3.67 17.78 10.78
CA GLN A 47 3.55 18.19 9.39
C GLN A 47 3.22 16.98 8.53
N GLY A 48 2.22 17.11 7.65
CA GLY A 48 1.82 16.08 6.71
C GLY A 48 1.67 16.64 5.30
N GLY A 49 1.98 15.81 4.31
CA GLY A 49 1.78 16.10 2.90
C GLY A 49 0.61 15.31 2.31
N PHE A 50 -0.17 15.92 1.43
CA PHE A 50 -1.21 15.26 0.66
C PHE A 50 -1.37 15.90 -0.72
N ARG A 51 -2.06 15.21 -1.63
CA ARG A 51 -2.42 15.73 -2.96
C ARG A 51 -3.91 15.61 -3.18
N PHE A 52 -4.42 16.42 -4.11
CA PHE A 52 -5.75 16.29 -4.66
C PHE A 52 -5.71 15.83 -6.10
N ARG A 53 -6.76 15.13 -6.54
CA ARG A 53 -7.05 14.82 -7.93
C ARG A 53 -8.49 15.13 -8.24
N LEU A 54 -8.75 15.91 -9.30
CA LEU A 54 -10.12 16.18 -9.73
C LEU A 54 -10.62 15.02 -10.61
N ASN A 55 -11.55 14.23 -10.10
CA ASN A 55 -12.09 13.04 -10.77
C ASN A 55 -13.27 13.33 -11.67
N GLU A 56 -14.10 14.32 -11.31
CA GLU A 56 -15.28 14.72 -12.10
C GLU A 56 -15.66 16.17 -11.81
N LEU A 57 -16.07 16.89 -12.86
CA LEU A 57 -16.72 18.19 -12.78
C LEU A 57 -17.64 18.35 -13.99
N SER A 58 -18.95 18.43 -13.77
CA SER A 58 -19.92 18.77 -14.82
C SER A 58 -19.96 20.29 -15.08
N SER A 59 -20.41 20.70 -16.26
CA SER A 59 -20.48 22.12 -16.66
C SER A 59 -21.44 22.96 -15.82
N ASP A 60 -22.45 22.32 -15.22
CA ASP A 60 -23.41 22.91 -14.28
C ASP A 60 -22.96 22.81 -12.82
N GLY A 61 -21.84 22.13 -12.54
CA GLY A 61 -21.32 21.90 -11.19
C GLY A 61 -22.12 20.89 -10.35
N GLU A 62 -23.16 20.26 -10.89
CA GLU A 62 -24.01 19.30 -10.15
C GLU A 62 -23.29 17.98 -9.85
N ARG A 63 -22.33 17.59 -10.71
CA ARG A 63 -21.46 16.42 -10.47
C ARG A 63 -20.05 16.89 -10.21
N PHE A 64 -19.54 16.52 -9.04
CA PHE A 64 -18.22 16.88 -8.57
C PHE A 64 -17.64 15.72 -7.77
N GLU A 65 -16.43 15.29 -8.12
CA GLU A 65 -15.68 14.30 -7.36
C GLU A 65 -14.23 14.76 -7.24
N LEU A 66 -13.79 15.00 -6.00
CA LEU A 66 -12.41 15.34 -5.67
C LEU A 66 -11.83 14.24 -4.79
N TYR A 67 -10.76 13.62 -5.26
CA TYR A 67 -9.98 12.67 -4.48
C TYR A 67 -8.90 13.41 -3.71
N ARG A 68 -8.70 13.02 -2.44
CA ARG A 68 -7.54 13.40 -1.63
C ARG A 68 -6.82 12.15 -1.19
N THR A 69 -5.51 12.17 -1.27
CA THR A 69 -4.66 11.10 -0.73
C THR A 69 -4.81 11.00 0.80
N PRO A 70 -4.31 9.92 1.41
CA PRO A 70 -3.90 9.95 2.80
C PRO A 70 -2.94 11.12 3.09
N ILE A 71 -2.81 11.46 4.36
CA ILE A 71 -1.85 12.47 4.81
C ILE A 71 -0.57 11.72 5.21
N TYR A 72 0.52 11.98 4.49
CA TYR A 72 1.78 11.29 4.67
C TYR A 72 2.71 12.07 5.59
N SER A 73 3.40 11.37 6.48
CA SER A 73 4.40 11.98 7.36
C SER A 73 5.58 12.53 6.56
N THR A 74 6.04 13.73 6.93
CA THR A 74 7.26 14.33 6.35
C THR A 74 8.54 13.91 7.07
N SER A 75 8.46 13.00 8.05
CA SER A 75 9.61 12.54 8.85
C SER A 75 9.42 11.14 9.44
N GLY A 76 10.48 10.55 9.99
CA GLY A 76 10.43 9.33 10.80
C GLY A 76 10.49 8.01 10.03
N TRP A 77 10.71 8.05 8.72
CA TRP A 77 10.77 6.85 7.85
C TRP A 77 12.17 6.60 7.25
N THR A 78 13.18 7.41 7.61
CA THR A 78 14.57 7.25 7.17
C THR A 78 15.53 7.07 8.33
N ASN A 79 16.68 6.45 8.03
CA ASN A 79 17.88 6.48 8.85
C ASN A 79 19.07 6.84 7.94
N PRO A 80 19.80 7.95 8.20
CA PRO A 80 19.64 8.87 9.32
C PRO A 80 18.36 9.73 9.21
N ALA A 81 17.76 10.06 10.35
CA ALA A 81 16.45 10.72 10.42
C ALA A 81 16.30 12.06 9.65
N PRO A 82 17.33 12.94 9.53
CA PRO A 82 17.21 14.19 8.76
C PRO A 82 16.87 13.97 7.28
N LEU A 83 17.27 12.83 6.71
CA LEU A 83 17.14 12.54 5.28
C LEU A 83 15.68 12.56 4.81
N ALA A 84 14.72 12.20 5.68
CA ALA A 84 13.30 12.23 5.34
C ALA A 84 12.84 13.65 4.97
N LYS A 85 13.30 14.68 5.68
CA LYS A 85 12.93 16.08 5.41
C LYS A 85 13.59 16.58 4.13
N GLU A 86 14.82 16.16 3.85
CA GLU A 86 15.54 16.52 2.63
C GLU A 86 14.84 15.94 1.40
N ILE A 87 14.54 14.64 1.40
CA ILE A 87 13.79 13.98 0.32
C ILE A 87 12.40 14.59 0.18
N THR A 88 11.70 14.85 1.29
CA THR A 88 10.35 15.44 1.26
C THR A 88 10.32 16.82 0.61
N LYS A 89 11.38 17.61 0.81
CA LYS A 89 11.49 18.95 0.23
C LYS A 89 11.72 18.93 -1.28
N VAL A 90 12.45 17.94 -1.79
CA VAL A 90 12.87 17.88 -3.21
C VAL A 90 11.89 17.06 -4.05
N ILE A 91 11.45 15.91 -3.54
CA ILE A 91 10.67 14.91 -4.28
C ILE A 91 9.23 14.83 -3.74
N GLY A 92 9.08 14.87 -2.41
CA GLY A 92 7.79 14.70 -1.73
C GLY A 92 7.86 13.65 -0.61
N PRO A 93 6.79 13.51 0.20
CA PRO A 93 6.75 12.53 1.27
C PRO A 93 6.74 11.10 0.72
N TYR A 94 7.20 10.14 1.55
CA TYR A 94 7.08 8.71 1.24
C TYR A 94 5.60 8.28 1.25
N ALA A 95 5.01 8.22 0.05
CA ALA A 95 3.60 7.97 -0.17
C ALA A 95 3.28 6.47 -0.31
N SER A 96 3.68 5.65 0.67
CA SER A 96 3.41 4.20 0.64
C SER A 96 1.92 3.87 0.64
N GLY A 97 1.57 2.68 0.16
CA GLY A 97 0.18 2.21 0.07
C GLY A 97 -0.53 2.62 -1.22
N TYR A 98 0.11 3.38 -2.11
CA TYR A 98 -0.36 3.51 -3.50
C TYR A 98 -0.31 2.19 -4.29
N GLU A 99 0.50 1.25 -3.83
CA GLU A 99 0.61 -0.10 -4.40
C GLU A 99 -0.60 -1.01 -4.05
N SER A 100 -1.31 -0.72 -2.96
CA SER A 100 -2.44 -1.53 -2.48
C SER A 100 -3.62 -1.46 -3.44
N TYR A 101 -4.02 -2.62 -3.94
CA TYR A 101 -5.12 -2.73 -4.89
C TYR A 101 -6.47 -2.60 -4.17
N PRO A 102 -7.39 -1.71 -4.62
CA PRO A 102 -8.63 -1.48 -3.89
C PRO A 102 -9.63 -2.64 -4.05
N MET A 103 -10.17 -3.14 -2.93
CA MET A 103 -11.22 -4.18 -2.91
C MET A 103 -12.52 -3.80 -3.63
N SER A 104 -12.82 -2.50 -3.77
CA SER A 104 -14.04 -1.98 -4.41
C SER A 104 -14.00 -0.44 -4.52
N PRO A 105 -14.62 0.21 -5.53
CA PRO A 105 -15.27 -0.36 -6.70
C PRO A 105 -14.36 -0.43 -7.94
N HIS A 106 -14.48 -1.55 -8.65
CA HIS A 106 -13.73 -1.93 -9.85
C HIS A 106 -14.23 -1.23 -11.12
N SER A 107 -14.40 0.09 -11.11
CA SER A 107 -14.69 0.82 -12.34
C SER A 107 -13.40 1.05 -13.13
N ARG A 108 -13.50 1.16 -14.47
CA ARG A 108 -12.34 1.51 -15.31
C ARG A 108 -11.68 2.82 -14.84
N LYS A 109 -12.50 3.81 -14.46
CA LYS A 109 -12.05 5.09 -13.90
C LYS A 109 -11.21 4.90 -12.64
N TYR A 110 -11.65 4.06 -11.69
CA TYR A 110 -10.89 3.83 -10.46
C TYR A 110 -9.63 2.98 -10.68
N ASN A 111 -9.65 2.05 -11.64
CA ASN A 111 -8.44 1.36 -12.06
C ASN A 111 -7.41 2.33 -12.66
N ASP A 112 -7.84 3.27 -13.50
CA ASP A 112 -6.94 4.28 -14.08
C ASP A 112 -6.31 5.15 -12.98
N ILE A 113 -7.11 5.61 -12.00
CA ILE A 113 -6.62 6.35 -10.84
C ILE A 113 -5.63 5.52 -10.03
N TYR A 114 -5.92 4.24 -9.76
CA TYR A 114 -5.01 3.33 -9.08
C TYR A 114 -3.66 3.26 -9.80
N PHE A 115 -3.65 3.05 -11.12
CA PHE A 115 -2.40 2.98 -11.88
C PHE A 115 -1.64 4.30 -11.95
N GLU A 116 -2.33 5.44 -11.92
CA GLU A 116 -1.67 6.74 -11.76
C GLU A 116 -0.94 6.82 -10.41
N GLN A 117 -1.54 6.32 -9.34
CA GLN A 117 -0.93 6.28 -8.00
C GLN A 117 0.25 5.31 -7.95
N VAL A 118 0.09 4.10 -8.48
CA VAL A 118 1.17 3.13 -8.59
C VAL A 118 2.36 3.71 -9.36
N SER A 119 2.09 4.39 -10.48
CA SER A 119 3.13 5.04 -11.28
C SER A 119 3.80 6.20 -10.53
N GLN A 120 3.04 7.00 -9.77
CA GLN A 120 3.61 8.04 -8.91
C GLN A 120 4.54 7.46 -7.84
N PHE A 121 4.17 6.33 -7.22
CA PHE A 121 5.01 5.69 -6.22
C PHE A 121 6.28 5.08 -6.83
N ALA A 122 6.14 4.39 -7.97
CA ALA A 122 7.29 3.86 -8.69
C ALA A 122 8.25 4.97 -9.13
N ASN A 123 7.72 6.09 -9.62
CA ASN A 123 8.52 7.28 -9.95
C ASN A 123 9.19 7.87 -8.71
N TYR A 124 8.48 7.99 -7.59
CA TYR A 124 9.06 8.43 -6.33
C TYR A 124 10.28 7.58 -5.91
N LEU A 125 10.20 6.26 -6.06
CA LEU A 125 11.31 5.35 -5.75
C LEU A 125 12.51 5.58 -6.68
N ALA A 126 12.27 5.81 -7.97
CA ALA A 126 13.33 6.15 -8.93
C ALA A 126 13.95 7.52 -8.64
N ASP A 127 13.13 8.55 -8.44
CA ASP A 127 13.56 9.92 -8.12
C ASP A 127 14.39 9.94 -6.83
N THR A 128 13.98 9.16 -5.82
CA THR A 128 14.70 9.06 -4.55
C THR A 128 16.04 8.34 -4.73
N ALA A 129 16.07 7.26 -5.51
CA ALA A 129 17.31 6.55 -5.81
C ALA A 129 18.31 7.45 -6.56
N GLU A 130 17.83 8.21 -7.55
CA GLU A 130 18.62 9.17 -8.32
C GLU A 130 19.12 10.33 -7.44
N TYR A 131 18.25 10.92 -6.62
CA TYR A 131 18.62 12.03 -5.74
C TYR A 131 19.71 11.65 -4.72
N LEU A 132 19.66 10.41 -4.22
CA LEU A 132 20.65 9.89 -3.30
C LEU A 132 21.87 9.25 -3.99
N LYS A 133 21.92 9.26 -5.33
CA LYS A 133 23.02 8.69 -6.10
C LYS A 133 24.35 9.29 -5.64
N GLY A 134 25.34 8.43 -5.39
CA GLY A 134 26.63 8.80 -4.84
C GLY A 134 26.69 8.86 -3.31
N GLN A 135 25.57 8.69 -2.61
CA GLN A 135 25.51 8.48 -1.15
C GLN A 135 25.33 7.00 -0.77
N TRP A 136 25.12 6.14 -1.76
CA TRP A 136 24.95 4.70 -1.58
C TRP A 136 25.86 3.93 -2.54
N ASP A 137 26.42 2.82 -2.06
CA ASP A 137 27.12 1.81 -2.86
C ASP A 137 26.17 0.66 -3.28
N ILE A 138 25.07 0.49 -2.54
CA ILE A 138 24.06 -0.54 -2.76
C ILE A 138 22.68 0.10 -2.67
N LEU A 139 21.87 -0.10 -3.71
CA LEU A 139 20.45 0.22 -3.72
C LEU A 139 19.64 -1.08 -3.62
N ILE A 140 18.78 -1.17 -2.60
CA ILE A 140 17.74 -2.20 -2.50
C ILE A 140 16.41 -1.47 -2.47
N THR A 141 15.53 -1.80 -3.42
CA THR A 141 14.21 -1.21 -3.54
C THR A 141 13.22 -2.24 -4.05
N GLN A 142 11.95 -2.09 -3.69
CA GLN A 142 10.89 -3.04 -4.01
C GLN A 142 9.55 -2.33 -4.17
N ILE A 143 8.63 -2.98 -4.89
CA ILE A 143 7.23 -2.58 -5.02
C ILE A 143 6.35 -3.83 -4.97
N HIS A 144 5.22 -3.79 -4.26
CA HIS A 144 4.40 -4.99 -3.96
C HIS A 144 3.16 -5.16 -4.84
N VAL A 145 3.05 -4.45 -5.96
CA VAL A 145 1.78 -4.34 -6.71
C VAL A 145 1.20 -5.69 -7.15
N GLN A 146 2.03 -6.63 -7.59
CA GLN A 146 1.57 -7.96 -8.01
C GLN A 146 1.12 -8.80 -6.83
N ASP A 147 1.84 -8.73 -5.72
CA ASP A 147 1.55 -9.46 -4.49
C ASP A 147 0.23 -8.99 -3.88
N GLU A 148 0.08 -7.68 -3.70
CA GLU A 148 -1.16 -7.03 -3.24
C GLU A 148 -2.36 -7.46 -4.09
N PHE A 149 -2.23 -7.41 -5.42
CA PHE A 149 -3.32 -7.83 -6.30
C PHE A 149 -3.67 -9.31 -6.14
N CYS A 150 -2.68 -10.19 -6.04
CA CYS A 150 -2.91 -11.62 -5.87
C CYS A 150 -3.57 -11.94 -4.52
N HIS A 151 -3.17 -11.25 -3.45
CA HIS A 151 -3.81 -11.34 -2.14
C HIS A 151 -5.26 -10.88 -2.15
N GLU A 152 -5.55 -9.77 -2.83
CA GLU A 152 -6.89 -9.19 -2.86
C GLU A 152 -7.87 -9.95 -3.77
N VAL A 153 -7.43 -10.38 -4.96
CA VAL A 153 -8.31 -11.05 -5.93
C VAL A 153 -8.31 -12.57 -5.85
N GLY A 154 -7.42 -13.18 -5.05
CA GLY A 154 -7.40 -14.63 -4.83
C GLY A 154 -7.29 -15.46 -6.12
N PHE A 155 -6.65 -14.92 -7.16
CA PHE A 155 -6.49 -15.54 -8.48
C PHE A 155 -7.80 -15.84 -9.23
N GLU A 156 -8.91 -15.20 -8.86
CA GLU A 156 -10.25 -15.48 -9.41
C GLU A 156 -10.31 -15.44 -10.95
N GLY A 157 -9.70 -14.44 -11.61
CA GLY A 157 -9.62 -14.40 -13.08
C GLY A 157 -8.32 -14.98 -13.67
N ILE A 158 -7.39 -15.45 -12.85
CA ILE A 158 -6.02 -15.80 -13.29
C ILE A 158 -5.82 -17.32 -13.39
N ASP A 159 -6.13 -18.06 -12.32
CA ASP A 159 -5.78 -19.47 -12.21
C ASP A 159 -7.04 -20.34 -12.14
N SER A 160 -7.23 -21.18 -13.17
CA SER A 160 -8.35 -22.12 -13.27
C SER A 160 -8.43 -23.16 -12.15
N THR A 161 -7.35 -23.36 -11.39
CA THR A 161 -7.30 -24.25 -10.22
C THR A 161 -7.68 -23.55 -8.91
N SER A 162 -7.93 -22.23 -8.94
CA SER A 162 -8.46 -21.49 -7.79
C SER A 162 -9.88 -21.96 -7.48
N PRO A 163 -10.22 -22.23 -6.20
CA PRO A 163 -11.60 -22.58 -5.82
C PRO A 163 -12.62 -21.49 -6.16
N SER A 164 -12.18 -20.24 -6.26
CA SER A 164 -12.99 -19.08 -6.61
C SER A 164 -12.87 -18.70 -8.10
N TYR A 165 -12.34 -19.58 -8.96
CA TYR A 165 -12.10 -19.23 -10.37
C TYR A 165 -13.37 -18.78 -11.10
N ARG A 166 -13.22 -17.68 -11.84
CA ARG A 166 -14.26 -16.93 -12.55
C ARG A 166 -13.73 -16.56 -13.95
N PRO A 167 -14.00 -17.37 -14.99
CA PRO A 167 -13.47 -17.12 -16.32
C PRO A 167 -13.98 -15.80 -16.93
N ASP A 168 -15.15 -15.30 -16.48
CA ASP A 168 -15.69 -14.00 -16.88
C ASP A 168 -14.84 -12.82 -16.36
N ARG A 169 -13.98 -13.03 -15.36
CA ARG A 169 -13.04 -12.02 -14.84
C ARG A 169 -11.67 -12.05 -15.52
N ALA A 170 -11.38 -13.07 -16.34
CA ALA A 170 -10.04 -13.32 -16.85
C ALA A 170 -9.47 -12.14 -17.64
N SER A 171 -10.24 -11.57 -18.58
CA SER A 171 -9.77 -10.43 -19.37
C SER A 171 -9.37 -9.23 -18.51
N ARG A 172 -10.17 -8.93 -17.48
CA ARG A 172 -9.92 -7.82 -16.54
C ARG A 172 -8.67 -8.09 -15.71
N ASP A 173 -8.57 -9.27 -15.10
CA ASP A 173 -7.49 -9.56 -14.15
C ASP A 173 -6.14 -9.67 -14.86
N TRP A 174 -6.11 -10.26 -16.06
CA TRP A 174 -4.91 -10.29 -16.90
C TRP A 174 -4.53 -8.90 -17.44
N GLU A 175 -5.49 -8.01 -17.70
CA GLU A 175 -5.20 -6.62 -18.06
C GLU A 175 -4.54 -5.86 -16.90
N ILE A 176 -5.07 -6.00 -15.68
CA ILE A 176 -4.51 -5.39 -14.48
C ILE A 176 -3.09 -5.92 -14.23
N MET A 177 -2.92 -7.25 -14.22
CA MET A 177 -1.61 -7.89 -14.05
C MET A 177 -0.61 -7.39 -15.09
N ARG A 178 -1.00 -7.32 -16.37
CA ARG A 178 -0.15 -6.79 -17.45
C ARG A 178 0.28 -5.35 -17.17
N ARG A 179 -0.66 -4.48 -16.78
CA ARG A 179 -0.37 -3.07 -16.53
C ARG A 179 0.52 -2.87 -15.30
N GLN A 180 0.38 -3.71 -14.26
CA GLN A 180 1.32 -3.72 -13.13
C GLN A 180 2.74 -4.05 -13.58
N TYR A 181 2.92 -5.10 -14.40
CA TYR A 181 4.23 -5.42 -14.97
C TYR A 181 4.79 -4.31 -15.86
N GLN A 182 3.95 -3.60 -16.62
CA GLN A 182 4.38 -2.44 -17.40
C GLN A 182 4.90 -1.29 -16.53
N VAL A 183 4.25 -1.02 -15.38
CA VAL A 183 4.75 0.01 -14.45
C VAL A 183 6.08 -0.44 -13.84
N CYS A 184 6.21 -1.71 -13.44
CA CYS A 184 7.49 -2.25 -12.94
C CYS A 184 8.60 -2.18 -14.01
N ASP A 185 8.30 -2.53 -15.26
CA ASP A 185 9.24 -2.44 -16.37
C ASP A 185 9.75 -1.01 -16.60
N GLN A 186 8.83 -0.04 -16.62
CA GLN A 186 9.17 1.38 -16.72
C GLN A 186 10.03 1.86 -15.55
N TRP A 187 9.67 1.46 -14.33
CA TRP A 187 10.40 1.81 -13.12
C TRP A 187 11.82 1.24 -13.10
N ILE A 188 11.97 -0.05 -13.42
CA ILE A 188 13.27 -0.71 -13.57
C ILE A 188 14.08 0.00 -14.67
N GLY A 189 13.45 0.29 -15.81
CA GLY A 189 14.08 1.03 -16.90
C GLY A 189 14.63 2.40 -16.46
N ARG A 190 13.88 3.14 -15.62
CA ARG A 190 14.33 4.40 -15.02
C ARG A 190 15.51 4.19 -14.09
N LEU A 191 15.44 3.24 -13.16
CA LEU A 191 16.55 2.93 -12.24
C LEU A 191 17.84 2.59 -13.01
N ILE A 192 17.75 1.76 -14.04
CA ILE A 192 18.91 1.41 -14.87
C ILE A 192 19.45 2.65 -15.57
N LYS A 193 18.58 3.43 -16.22
CA LYS A 193 18.98 4.60 -17.00
C LYS A 193 19.58 5.72 -16.14
N GLU A 194 19.00 5.97 -14.98
CA GLU A 194 19.32 7.14 -14.13
C GLU A 194 20.40 6.79 -13.10
N CYS A 195 20.45 5.56 -12.60
CA CYS A 195 21.31 5.17 -11.50
C CYS A 195 22.50 4.27 -11.89
N ALA A 196 22.41 3.46 -12.95
CA ALA A 196 23.44 2.48 -13.31
C ALA A 196 24.44 3.00 -14.35
N ASP A 197 25.64 2.44 -14.33
CA ASP A 197 26.72 2.61 -15.32
C ASP A 197 27.28 1.24 -15.76
N GLU A 198 28.35 1.23 -16.56
CA GLU A 198 28.98 -0.01 -17.05
C GLU A 198 29.59 -0.90 -15.94
N ASN A 199 29.80 -0.37 -14.73
CA ASN A 199 30.37 -1.09 -13.59
C ASN A 199 29.32 -1.51 -12.57
N THR A 200 28.04 -1.23 -12.84
CA THR A 200 26.94 -1.51 -11.91
C THR A 200 26.39 -2.93 -12.15
N LEU A 201 26.37 -3.76 -11.10
CA LEU A 201 25.64 -5.03 -11.12
C LEU A 201 24.15 -4.77 -10.84
N ILE A 202 23.28 -5.21 -11.76
CA ILE A 202 21.83 -5.14 -11.60
C ILE A 202 21.29 -6.56 -11.36
N ALA A 203 20.54 -6.73 -10.27
CA ALA A 203 19.81 -7.95 -9.97
C ALA A 203 18.32 -7.64 -9.82
N ILE A 204 17.48 -8.34 -10.59
CA ILE A 204 16.03 -8.28 -10.47
C ILE A 204 15.61 -9.64 -9.93
N ILE A 205 15.10 -9.64 -8.70
CA ILE A 205 14.72 -10.85 -7.99
C ILE A 205 13.30 -10.72 -7.47
N SER A 206 12.68 -11.86 -7.21
CA SER A 206 11.42 -11.99 -6.49
C SER A 206 11.71 -12.83 -5.25
N ASP A 207 11.18 -12.40 -4.11
CA ASP A 207 11.28 -13.12 -2.84
C ASP A 207 10.43 -14.39 -2.83
N HIS A 208 9.27 -14.36 -3.50
CA HIS A 208 8.44 -15.52 -3.76
C HIS A 208 7.46 -15.33 -4.93
N ALA A 209 6.96 -16.44 -5.46
CA ALA A 209 5.79 -16.46 -6.32
C ALA A 209 4.50 -16.45 -5.49
N ALA A 210 3.35 -16.49 -6.16
CA ALA A 210 2.06 -16.61 -5.51
C ALA A 210 1.21 -17.71 -6.19
N ILE A 211 0.37 -18.38 -5.41
CA ILE A 211 -0.52 -19.47 -5.85
C ILE A 211 -1.90 -19.33 -5.19
N PRO A 212 -2.97 -19.91 -5.78
CA PRO A 212 -4.30 -19.83 -5.19
C PRO A 212 -4.39 -20.47 -3.80
N ILE A 213 -5.09 -19.79 -2.89
CA ILE A 213 -5.46 -20.36 -1.60
C ILE A 213 -6.58 -21.38 -1.83
N ARG A 214 -6.27 -22.67 -1.62
CA ARG A 214 -7.26 -23.75 -1.82
C ARG A 214 -8.12 -24.03 -0.59
N LYS A 215 -7.53 -23.88 0.60
CA LYS A 215 -8.17 -24.14 1.89
C LYS A 215 -7.59 -23.21 2.94
N THR A 216 -8.45 -22.75 3.84
CA THR A 216 -8.06 -22.07 5.07
C THR A 216 -8.44 -22.97 6.25
N ILE A 217 -7.55 -23.07 7.23
CA ILE A 217 -7.80 -23.85 8.46
C ILE A 217 -7.62 -22.95 9.67
N ASN A 218 -8.47 -23.14 10.68
CA ASN A 218 -8.29 -22.50 11.97
C ASN A 218 -7.38 -23.38 12.84
N ILE A 219 -6.08 -23.09 12.84
CA ILE A 219 -5.08 -23.86 13.58
C ILE A 219 -5.36 -23.79 15.09
N ASN A 220 -5.73 -22.62 15.62
CA ASN A 220 -6.04 -22.50 17.04
C ASN A 220 -7.25 -23.33 17.44
N GLN A 221 -8.29 -23.43 16.60
CA GLN A 221 -9.40 -24.34 16.86
C GLN A 221 -8.95 -25.81 16.86
N ALA A 222 -8.07 -26.21 15.96
CA ALA A 222 -7.51 -27.56 15.96
C ALA A 222 -6.69 -27.83 17.25
N LEU A 223 -5.94 -26.85 17.74
CA LEU A 223 -5.19 -26.94 19.00
C LEU A 223 -6.10 -27.00 20.23
N VAL A 224 -7.23 -26.28 20.23
CA VAL A 224 -8.27 -26.39 21.25
C VAL A 224 -8.85 -27.80 21.27
N ASN A 225 -9.23 -28.31 20.10
CA ASN A 225 -9.81 -29.65 19.97
C ASN A 225 -8.82 -30.75 20.41
N ALA A 226 -7.50 -30.51 20.26
CA ALA A 226 -6.44 -31.40 20.72
C ALA A 226 -6.07 -31.23 22.21
N GLY A 227 -6.68 -30.28 22.93
CA GLY A 227 -6.36 -29.97 24.34
C GLY A 227 -4.99 -29.32 24.54
N LEU A 228 -4.43 -28.68 23.50
CA LEU A 228 -3.12 -28.02 23.52
C LEU A 228 -3.23 -26.51 23.72
N LEU A 229 -4.34 -25.91 23.31
CA LEU A 229 -4.68 -24.50 23.55
C LEU A 229 -5.92 -24.43 24.43
N THR A 230 -5.90 -23.57 25.44
CA THR A 230 -7.08 -23.28 26.28
C THR A 230 -7.47 -21.82 26.11
N THR A 231 -8.77 -21.56 25.96
CA THR A 231 -9.33 -20.21 25.98
C THR A 231 -10.16 -19.98 27.22
N GLU A 232 -10.16 -18.75 27.71
CA GLU A 232 -11.06 -18.24 28.74
C GLU A 232 -11.87 -17.06 28.16
N GLU A 233 -13.05 -16.81 28.72
CA GLU A 233 -13.87 -15.67 28.35
C GLU A 233 -13.48 -14.48 29.23
N ASP A 234 -13.18 -13.33 28.61
CA ASP A 234 -12.97 -12.09 29.36
C ASP A 234 -14.31 -11.63 29.95
N PRO A 235 -14.45 -11.53 31.29
CA PRO A 235 -15.73 -11.25 31.92
C PRO A 235 -16.30 -9.86 31.64
N LYS A 236 -15.48 -8.91 31.15
CA LYS A 236 -15.88 -7.53 30.87
C LYS A 236 -16.36 -7.35 29.43
N THR A 237 -15.81 -8.13 28.51
CA THR A 237 -15.99 -7.96 27.07
C THR A 237 -16.69 -9.15 26.41
N GLY A 238 -16.77 -10.30 27.08
CA GLY A 238 -17.25 -11.57 26.51
C GLY A 238 -16.34 -12.14 25.43
N SER A 239 -15.15 -11.56 25.23
CA SER A 239 -14.22 -11.99 24.20
C SER A 239 -13.40 -13.18 24.66
N LEU A 240 -13.20 -14.18 23.78
CA LEU A 240 -12.30 -15.29 24.06
C LEU A 240 -10.84 -14.82 24.05
N ARG A 241 -10.11 -15.16 25.11
CA ARG A 241 -8.68 -14.94 25.27
C ARG A 241 -7.96 -16.24 25.52
N VAL A 242 -6.68 -16.30 25.19
CA VAL A 242 -5.85 -17.47 25.48
C VAL A 242 -5.53 -17.50 26.98
N ASP A 243 -5.83 -18.62 27.63
CA ASP A 243 -5.36 -18.91 29.00
C ASP A 243 -3.95 -19.49 28.92
N TRP A 244 -2.96 -18.62 29.15
CA TRP A 244 -1.54 -18.99 29.07
C TRP A 244 -1.10 -19.96 30.16
N THR A 245 -1.81 -20.04 31.28
CA THR A 245 -1.47 -20.96 32.38
C THR A 245 -1.82 -22.41 32.07
N ARG A 246 -2.65 -22.63 31.04
CA ARG A 246 -3.12 -23.96 30.61
C ARG A 246 -2.81 -24.26 29.14
N THR A 247 -2.35 -23.28 28.38
CA THR A 247 -1.96 -23.43 26.99
C THR A 247 -0.54 -23.95 26.87
N LYS A 248 -0.39 -25.08 26.16
CA LYS A 248 0.91 -25.71 25.85
C LYS A 248 1.43 -25.30 24.48
N ALA A 249 0.54 -25.13 23.50
CA ALA A 249 0.91 -24.75 22.15
C ALA A 249 -0.14 -23.81 21.54
N TYR A 250 0.31 -22.91 20.68
CA TYR A 250 -0.54 -21.88 20.07
C TYR A 250 -0.04 -21.51 18.68
N ASN A 251 -0.97 -21.08 17.82
CA ASN A 251 -0.64 -20.38 16.60
C ASN A 251 -0.85 -18.88 16.82
N ARG A 252 0.19 -18.08 16.58
CA ARG A 252 0.12 -16.63 16.66
C ARG A 252 -0.44 -16.05 15.36
N PRO A 253 -1.23 -14.96 15.40
CA PRO A 253 -1.52 -14.20 14.19
C PRO A 253 -0.24 -13.56 13.64
N GLY A 254 -0.16 -13.42 12.31
CA GLY A 254 0.95 -12.76 11.61
C GLY A 254 2.05 -13.69 11.10
N PHE A 255 3.03 -13.10 10.42
CA PHE A 255 4.14 -13.83 9.79
C PHE A 255 5.18 -14.30 10.82
N PRO A 256 5.77 -15.50 10.67
CA PRO A 256 5.45 -16.47 9.64
C PRO A 256 4.17 -17.25 10.00
N VAL A 257 3.30 -17.43 9.00
CA VAL A 257 1.98 -18.07 9.15
C VAL A 257 2.13 -19.59 9.28
N GLY A 258 1.22 -20.23 10.02
CA GLY A 258 1.16 -21.70 10.12
C GLY A 258 2.08 -22.35 11.16
N TYR A 259 2.89 -21.58 11.88
CA TYR A 259 3.79 -22.12 12.91
C TYR A 259 3.01 -22.42 14.19
N ILE A 260 3.32 -23.56 14.80
CA ILE A 260 2.86 -23.92 16.14
C ILE A 260 3.98 -23.58 17.11
N TRP A 261 3.73 -22.61 17.97
CA TRP A 261 4.63 -22.20 19.03
C TRP A 261 4.33 -23.01 20.29
N VAL A 262 5.36 -23.35 21.05
CA VAL A 262 5.24 -24.04 22.34
C VAL A 262 5.40 -23.01 23.44
N ASN A 263 4.55 -23.02 24.47
CA ASN A 263 4.61 -22.10 25.59
C ASN A 263 5.66 -22.55 26.63
N VAL A 264 6.92 -22.22 26.38
CA VAL A 264 8.10 -22.75 27.07
C VAL A 264 8.41 -21.95 28.33
N ARG A 265 8.59 -22.65 29.46
CA ARG A 265 8.96 -22.09 30.76
C ARG A 265 10.31 -21.38 30.68
N GLY A 266 10.37 -20.15 31.21
CA GLY A 266 11.59 -19.33 31.25
C GLY A 266 11.90 -18.56 29.97
N ARG A 267 11.27 -18.93 28.84
CA ARG A 267 11.33 -18.16 27.58
C ARG A 267 10.08 -17.28 27.43
N ASP A 268 8.91 -17.88 27.57
CA ASP A 268 7.64 -17.21 27.35
C ASP A 268 7.05 -16.74 28.70
N PRO A 269 6.47 -15.53 28.77
CA PRO A 269 5.78 -15.07 29.97
C PRO A 269 4.66 -16.04 30.37
N GLY A 270 4.77 -16.65 31.55
CA GLY A 270 3.81 -17.65 32.03
C GLY A 270 3.96 -19.04 31.40
N GLY A 271 5.11 -19.35 30.77
CA GLY A 271 5.37 -20.63 30.12
C GLY A 271 5.28 -21.84 31.05
N ILE A 272 4.56 -22.87 30.60
CA ILE A 272 4.27 -24.07 31.40
C ILE A 272 5.00 -25.33 30.92
N VAL A 273 5.43 -25.36 29.65
CA VAL A 273 6.13 -26.50 29.07
C VAL A 273 7.62 -26.43 29.42
N SER A 274 8.18 -27.47 30.03
CA SER A 274 9.61 -27.52 30.34
C SER A 274 10.45 -27.50 29.05
N PRO A 275 11.62 -26.83 29.03
CA PRO A 275 12.59 -27.00 27.94
C PRO A 275 12.94 -28.47 27.74
N GLY A 276 13.09 -28.89 26.48
CA GLY A 276 13.53 -30.23 26.10
C GLY A 276 15.04 -30.40 26.17
#